data_AF-A0A813NSF2-F1
#
_entry.id   AF-A0A813NSF2-F1
#
_cell.length_a   1.000
_cell.length_b   1.000
_cell.length_c   1.000
_cell.angle_alpha   90.00
_cell.angle_beta   90.00
_cell.angle_gamma   90.00
#
_symmetry.space_group_name_H-M   'P 1'
#
loop_
_entity.id
_entity.type
_entity.pdbx_description
1 polymer ?
#
loop_
_entity_poly.entity_id
_entity_poly.type
_entity_poly.pdbx_seq_one_letter_code
_entity_poly.pdbx_strand_id
1 'polypeptide(L)'
;MLKSSKTAKDVFVRTVGNHSYLQRREEIEVRIFKQNIEPRVINETTAIAKIYDEELHRQQMPQTAAAIILSLYEASYPCVVILLCDCKTRSYKELFRELKYHATRLKTAFNPDIITSDFEKALIKVVVDKCPQLRHAGYYFHFTQALYRNIQKLGLRIAYRNNKTKR
;
A
#
# COMPACT_ATOMS: atom_id res chain seq x y z
N MET A 1 36.97 -20.92 17.18
CA MET A 1 35.69 -20.52 17.80
C MET A 1 34.78 -19.97 16.71
N LEU A 2 33.75 -20.73 16.34
CA LEU A 2 32.80 -20.41 15.28
C LEU A 2 31.91 -19.23 15.69
N LYS A 3 31.91 -18.16 14.89
CA LYS A 3 31.00 -17.02 15.03
C LYS A 3 29.58 -17.50 14.74
N SER A 4 28.70 -17.41 15.72
CA SER A 4 27.27 -17.68 15.57
C SER A 4 26.68 -16.78 14.49
N SER A 5 26.25 -17.40 13.39
CA SER A 5 25.53 -16.80 12.27
C SER A 5 24.14 -16.39 12.74
N LYS A 6 23.86 -15.08 12.79
CA LYS A 6 22.50 -14.59 12.96
C LYS A 6 21.69 -14.96 11.72
N THR A 7 20.76 -15.89 11.90
CA THR A 7 19.83 -16.36 10.87
C THR A 7 19.00 -15.20 10.32
N ALA A 8 18.63 -15.24 9.04
CA ALA A 8 17.82 -14.20 8.36
C ALA A 8 16.49 -13.84 9.08
N LYS A 9 16.00 -14.71 9.98
CA LYS A 9 14.87 -14.45 10.87
C LYS A 9 15.15 -13.38 11.93
N ASP A 10 16.39 -13.24 12.41
CA ASP A 10 16.75 -12.33 13.52
C ASP A 10 16.86 -10.86 13.09
N VAL A 11 16.85 -10.58 11.78
CA VAL A 11 16.93 -9.21 11.25
C VAL A 11 15.55 -8.54 11.20
N PHE A 12 14.46 -9.30 11.25
CA PHE A 12 13.14 -8.82 10.80
C PHE A 12 12.24 -8.20 11.88
N VAL A 13 12.68 -8.06 13.13
CA VAL A 13 11.84 -7.50 14.19
C VAL A 13 12.59 -6.44 14.98
N ARG A 14 12.60 -5.20 14.50
CA ARG A 14 12.85 -4.01 15.34
C ARG A 14 11.98 -2.81 14.93
N THR A 15 10.86 -2.73 15.64
CA THR A 15 10.28 -1.56 16.30
C THR A 15 9.89 -0.35 15.44
N VAL A 16 8.59 -0.29 15.13
CA VAL A 16 7.82 0.88 14.64
C VAL A 16 7.69 1.98 15.72
N GLY A 17 8.72 2.17 16.55
CA GLY A 17 8.68 3.07 17.71
C GLY A 17 9.34 4.43 17.47
N ASN A 18 10.45 4.47 16.72
CA ASN A 18 11.36 5.64 16.74
C ASN A 18 11.78 6.16 15.35
N HIS A 19 11.07 5.80 14.28
CA HIS A 19 11.46 6.15 12.90
C HIS A 19 10.28 6.68 12.06
N SER A 20 9.53 7.64 12.59
CA SER A 20 8.70 8.49 11.74
C SER A 20 9.57 9.61 11.17
N TYR A 21 9.69 9.68 9.85
CA TYR A 21 10.30 10.82 9.11
C TYR A 21 9.25 11.90 8.79
N LEU A 22 8.07 11.78 9.39
CA LEU A 22 7.01 12.75 9.34
C LEU A 22 7.54 14.05 9.95
N GLN A 23 7.43 15.17 9.24
CA GLN A 23 7.77 16.47 9.83
C GLN A 23 6.96 16.60 11.12
N ARG A 24 7.50 17.24 12.18
CA ARG A 24 6.93 17.28 13.55
C ARG A 24 5.39 17.41 13.64
N ARG A 25 4.74 18.04 12.66
CA ARG A 25 3.29 18.17 12.51
C ARG A 25 2.57 16.88 12.08
N GLU A 26 3.11 16.14 11.11
CA GLU A 26 2.54 14.89 10.60
C GLU A 26 2.64 13.75 11.64
N GLU A 27 3.68 13.73 12.50
CA GLU A 27 3.73 12.81 13.65
C GLU A 27 2.62 13.08 14.66
N ILE A 28 2.33 14.37 14.89
CA ILE A 28 1.24 14.80 15.77
C ILE A 28 -0.09 14.35 15.17
N GLU A 29 -0.30 14.53 13.86
CA GLU A 29 -1.53 14.11 13.19
C GLU A 29 -1.73 12.59 13.23
N VAL A 30 -0.70 11.78 12.94
CA VAL A 30 -0.80 10.30 13.04
C VAL A 30 -0.97 9.82 14.48
N ARG A 31 -0.35 10.49 15.46
CA ARG A 31 -0.52 10.16 16.88
C ARG A 31 -1.93 10.50 17.36
N ILE A 32 -2.45 11.67 16.99
CA ILE A 32 -3.84 12.06 17.25
C ILE A 32 -4.80 11.09 16.57
N PHE A 33 -4.53 10.70 15.32
CA PHE A 33 -5.36 9.73 14.60
C PHE A 33 -5.42 8.38 15.32
N LYS A 34 -4.29 7.84 15.77
CA LYS A 34 -4.25 6.61 16.58
C LYS A 34 -4.99 6.76 17.90
N GLN A 35 -4.81 7.88 18.61
CA GLN A 35 -5.52 8.19 19.85
C GLN A 35 -7.04 8.28 19.65
N ASN A 36 -7.50 8.63 18.45
CA ASN A 36 -8.94 8.69 18.14
C ASN A 36 -9.50 7.32 17.76
N ILE A 37 -8.73 6.44 17.10
CA ILE A 37 -9.19 5.10 16.70
C ILE A 37 -9.21 4.12 17.86
N GLU A 38 -8.17 4.11 18.69
CA GLU A 38 -7.99 3.13 19.76
C GLU A 38 -9.20 3.03 20.73
N PRO A 39 -9.76 4.14 21.27
CA PRO A 39 -10.94 4.05 22.12
C PRO A 39 -12.20 3.63 21.36
N ARG A 40 -12.31 3.94 20.07
CA ARG A 40 -13.48 3.55 19.27
C ARG A 40 -13.49 2.06 18.96
N VAL A 41 -12.32 1.48 18.66
CA VAL A 41 -12.18 0.02 18.46
C VAL A 41 -12.51 -0.76 19.73
N ILE A 42 -12.20 -0.20 20.90
CA ILE A 42 -12.46 -0.84 22.20
C ILE A 42 -13.94 -0.72 22.59
N ASN A 43 -14.57 0.44 22.36
CA ASN A 43 -15.89 0.75 22.92
C ASN A 43 -17.05 0.64 21.93
N GLU A 44 -16.78 0.53 20.63
CA GLU A 44 -17.82 0.42 19.60
C GLU A 44 -17.88 -1.00 19.01
N THR A 45 -19.09 -1.42 18.62
CA THR A 45 -19.30 -2.65 17.84
C THR A 45 -19.14 -2.42 16.33
N THR A 46 -18.81 -1.20 15.93
CA THR A 46 -18.56 -0.82 14.53
C THR A 46 -17.36 -1.58 13.98
N ALA A 47 -17.49 -2.15 12.78
CA ALA A 47 -16.38 -2.85 12.14
C ALA A 47 -15.15 -1.94 12.01
N ILE A 48 -13.98 -2.46 12.38
CA ILE A 48 -12.72 -1.70 12.42
C ILE A 48 -12.49 -0.92 11.11
N ALA A 49 -12.68 -1.55 9.95
CA ALA A 49 -12.54 -0.88 8.66
C ALA A 49 -13.40 0.39 8.51
N LYS A 50 -14.64 0.36 9.03
CA LYS A 50 -15.55 1.51 8.99
C LYS A 50 -15.14 2.62 9.97
N ILE A 51 -14.60 2.26 11.14
CA ILE A 51 -14.04 3.23 12.10
C ILE A 51 -12.85 3.96 11.46
N TYR A 52 -12.00 3.24 10.73
CA TYR A 52 -10.86 3.82 10.01
C TYR A 52 -11.32 4.79 8.92
N ASP A 53 -12.28 4.41 8.10
CA ASP A 53 -12.83 5.28 7.05
C ASP A 53 -13.42 6.58 7.64
N GLU A 54 -14.18 6.47 8.73
CA GLU A 54 -14.81 7.61 9.41
C GLU A 54 -13.79 8.58 10.03
N GLU A 55 -12.78 8.08 10.74
CA GLU A 55 -11.73 8.94 11.32
C GLU A 55 -10.86 9.58 10.24
N LEU A 56 -10.61 8.86 9.13
CA LEU A 56 -9.86 9.35 8.00
C LEU A 56 -10.60 10.51 7.30
N HIS A 57 -11.92 10.41 7.19
CA HIS A 57 -12.78 11.49 6.71
C HIS A 57 -12.84 12.69 7.67
N ARG A 58 -12.91 12.45 8.99
CA ARG A 58 -12.95 13.52 10.02
C ARG A 58 -11.69 14.40 9.99
N GLN A 59 -10.52 13.81 9.80
CA GLN A 59 -9.26 14.55 9.86
C GLN A 59 -8.87 15.25 8.55
N GLN A 60 -9.71 15.18 7.50
CA GLN A 60 -9.35 15.65 6.15
C GLN A 60 -8.01 15.09 5.68
N MET A 61 -7.66 13.88 6.13
CA MET A 61 -6.43 13.22 5.72
C MET A 61 -6.63 12.70 4.30
N PRO A 62 -5.80 13.13 3.35
CA PRO A 62 -6.00 12.72 1.97
C PRO A 62 -5.72 11.21 1.82
N GLN A 63 -6.70 10.53 1.22
CA GLN A 63 -6.87 9.09 1.32
C GLN A 63 -6.06 8.34 0.26
N THR A 64 -4.87 7.85 0.61
CA THR A 64 -4.32 6.68 -0.11
C THR A 64 -3.45 5.84 0.80
N ALA A 65 -3.91 4.65 1.21
CA ALA A 65 -3.04 3.67 1.86
C ALA A 65 -2.35 2.81 0.80
N ALA A 66 -1.02 2.81 0.77
CA ALA A 66 -0.20 1.95 -0.07
C ALA A 66 0.45 0.86 0.79
N ALA A 67 0.12 -0.40 0.54
CA ALA A 67 0.80 -1.54 1.14
C ALA A 67 1.83 -2.11 0.15
N ILE A 68 3.06 -2.28 0.61
CA ILE A 68 4.11 -2.96 -0.15
C ILE A 68 4.25 -4.37 0.41
N ILE A 69 3.88 -5.32 -0.44
CA ILE A 69 3.94 -6.75 -0.18
C ILE A 69 5.14 -7.28 -0.97
N LEU A 70 6.09 -7.91 -0.27
CA LEU A 70 7.17 -8.63 -0.93
C LEU A 70 6.75 -10.09 -1.08
N SER A 71 6.76 -10.58 -2.31
CA SER A 71 6.55 -11.99 -2.61
C SER A 71 7.90 -12.68 -2.78
N LEU A 72 8.15 -13.71 -1.98
CA LEU A 72 9.33 -14.56 -2.07
C LEU A 72 8.86 -16.01 -2.24
N TYR A 73 9.23 -16.64 -3.36
CA TYR A 73 8.75 -17.96 -3.75
C TYR A 73 7.21 -18.02 -3.78
N GLU A 74 6.59 -18.90 -2.99
CA GLU A 74 5.14 -19.11 -2.94
C GLU A 74 4.44 -18.31 -1.83
N ALA A 75 5.20 -17.53 -1.05
CA ALA A 75 4.67 -16.77 0.07
C ALA A 75 4.78 -15.26 -0.16
N SER A 76 3.74 -14.54 0.27
CA SER A 76 3.69 -13.07 0.22
C SER A 76 3.65 -12.52 1.64
N TYR A 77 4.58 -11.63 1.95
CA TYR A 77 4.72 -11.04 3.28
C TYR A 77 4.46 -9.53 3.20
N PRO A 78 3.54 -8.98 4.03
CA PRO A 78 3.43 -7.54 4.16
C PRO A 78 4.70 -7.03 4.82
N CYS A 79 5.50 -6.24 4.10
CA CYS A 79 6.78 -5.77 4.60
C CYS A 79 6.74 -4.31 5.02
N VAL A 80 5.97 -3.48 4.30
CA VAL A 80 5.85 -2.06 4.60
C VAL A 80 4.41 -1.62 4.35
N VAL A 81 3.82 -0.89 5.30
CA VAL A 81 2.52 -0.23 5.15
C VAL A 81 2.75 1.26 5.21
N ILE A 82 2.23 1.99 4.22
CA ILE A 82 2.51 3.41 4.02
C ILE A 82 1.19 4.12 3.79
N LEU A 83 1.01 5.24 4.47
CA LEU A 83 -0.11 6.15 4.24
C LEU A 83 0.41 7.30 3.40
N LEU A 84 -0.09 7.42 2.19
CA LEU A 84 0.22 8.52 1.27
C LEU A 84 -0.86 9.58 1.36
N CYS A 85 -0.42 10.83 1.35
CA CYS A 85 -1.28 11.99 1.36
C CYS A 85 -1.87 12.33 -0.01
N ASP A 86 -1.56 11.61 -1.09
CA ASP A 86 -2.27 11.68 -2.37
C ASP A 86 -1.68 10.66 -3.36
N CYS A 87 -2.38 10.46 -4.47
CA CYS A 87 -1.91 9.70 -5.62
C CYS A 87 -1.09 10.56 -6.61
N LYS A 88 -0.26 11.51 -6.16
CA LYS A 88 0.55 12.36 -7.07
C LYS A 88 1.97 11.85 -7.23
N THR A 89 2.58 12.19 -8.37
CA THR A 89 3.97 11.83 -8.71
C THR A 89 4.96 12.28 -7.64
N ARG A 90 4.74 13.42 -6.98
CA ARG A 90 5.58 13.88 -5.86
C ARG A 90 5.55 12.87 -4.72
N SER A 91 4.37 12.48 -4.24
CA SER A 91 4.20 11.55 -3.12
C SER A 91 4.80 10.17 -3.43
N TYR A 92 4.62 9.65 -4.64
CA TYR A 92 5.29 8.40 -5.04
C TYR A 92 6.82 8.53 -5.13
N LYS A 93 7.36 9.68 -5.55
CA LYS A 93 8.82 9.90 -5.54
C LYS A 93 9.39 9.85 -4.13
N GLU A 94 8.70 10.52 -3.19
CA GLU A 94 9.07 10.51 -1.77
C GLU A 94 9.00 9.08 -1.21
N LEU A 95 7.92 8.34 -1.50
CA LEU A 95 7.78 6.93 -1.15
C LEU A 95 9.00 6.09 -1.58
N PHE A 96 9.38 6.12 -2.86
CA PHE A 96 10.52 5.35 -3.34
C PHE A 96 11.85 5.80 -2.74
N ARG A 97 12.00 7.09 -2.40
CA ARG A 97 13.17 7.60 -1.70
C ARG A 97 13.25 7.00 -0.29
N GLU A 98 12.16 7.05 0.47
CA GLU A 98 12.11 6.50 1.83
C GLU A 98 12.37 4.99 1.82
N LEU A 99 11.79 4.23 0.89
CA LEU A 99 12.05 2.80 0.76
C LEU A 99 13.53 2.49 0.52
N LYS A 100 14.17 3.19 -0.43
CA LYS A 100 15.60 3.00 -0.73
C LYS A 100 16.47 3.37 0.45
N TYR A 101 16.14 4.47 1.12
CA TYR A 101 16.85 4.93 2.31
C TYR A 101 16.76 3.90 3.46
N HIS A 102 15.56 3.40 3.76
CA HIS A 102 15.36 2.39 4.80
C HIS A 102 16.01 1.04 4.44
N ALA A 103 15.92 0.60 3.19
CA ALA A 103 16.60 -0.61 2.75
C ALA A 103 18.12 -0.51 2.94
N THR A 104 18.72 0.63 2.57
CA THR A 104 20.14 0.91 2.77
C THR A 104 20.52 0.83 4.26
N ARG A 105 19.72 1.41 5.14
CA ARG A 105 19.94 1.34 6.60
C ARG A 105 19.87 -0.09 7.15
N LEU A 106 19.02 -0.93 6.57
CA LEU A 106 18.91 -2.35 6.90
C LEU A 106 19.98 -3.21 6.22
N LYS A 107 20.91 -2.60 5.46
CA LYS A 107 21.95 -3.28 4.66
C LYS A 107 21.35 -4.25 3.63
N THR A 108 20.19 -3.90 3.10
CA THR A 108 19.48 -4.66 2.07
C THR A 108 19.33 -3.80 0.81
N ALA A 109 19.49 -4.40 -0.37
CA ALA A 109 19.23 -3.70 -1.62
C ALA A 109 17.72 -3.68 -1.93
N PHE A 110 17.15 -2.50 -2.15
CA PHE A 110 15.81 -2.36 -2.72
C PHE A 110 15.89 -2.34 -4.24
N ASN A 111 15.93 -3.54 -4.84
CA ASN A 111 16.01 -3.73 -6.29
C ASN A 111 15.10 -4.88 -6.73
N PRO A 112 13.77 -4.72 -6.65
CA PRO A 112 12.86 -5.74 -7.14
C PRO A 112 12.87 -5.78 -8.67
N ASP A 113 12.76 -6.97 -9.26
CA ASP A 113 12.69 -7.16 -10.71
C ASP A 113 11.36 -6.67 -11.30
N ILE A 114 10.28 -6.86 -10.53
CA ILE A 114 8.91 -6.54 -10.91
C ILE A 114 8.24 -5.78 -9.76
N ILE A 115 7.52 -4.72 -10.10
CA ILE A 115 6.54 -4.12 -9.20
C ILE A 115 5.16 -4.36 -9.78
N THR A 116 4.24 -4.80 -8.93
CA THR A 116 2.84 -4.94 -9.29
C THR A 116 2.01 -3.94 -8.52
N SER A 117 1.21 -3.14 -9.21
CA SER A 117 0.35 -2.14 -8.58
C SER A 117 -0.93 -1.93 -9.36
N ASP A 118 -1.82 -1.10 -8.81
CA ASP A 118 -2.91 -0.52 -9.58
C ASP A 118 -2.41 0.37 -10.73
N PHE A 119 -3.29 0.65 -11.68
CA PHE A 119 -3.00 1.43 -12.90
C PHE A 119 -2.97 2.95 -12.63
N GLU A 120 -2.32 3.35 -11.54
CA GLU A 120 -2.17 4.75 -11.17
C GLU A 120 -1.10 5.41 -12.03
N LYS A 121 -1.52 6.34 -12.90
CA LYS A 121 -0.62 7.04 -13.85
C LYS A 121 0.60 7.65 -13.17
N ALA A 122 0.39 8.26 -12.00
CA ALA A 122 1.43 8.91 -11.24
C ALA A 122 2.50 7.93 -10.74
N LEU A 123 2.08 6.76 -10.23
CA LEU A 123 2.98 5.70 -9.77
C LEU A 123 3.76 5.10 -10.94
N ILE A 124 3.08 4.73 -12.03
CA ILE A 124 3.70 4.17 -13.24
C ILE A 124 4.79 5.13 -13.75
N LYS A 125 4.48 6.42 -13.81
CA LYS A 125 5.45 7.45 -14.21
C LYS A 125 6.69 7.45 -13.31
N VAL A 126 6.52 7.38 -11.99
CA VAL A 126 7.67 7.35 -11.07
C VAL A 126 8.50 6.09 -11.23
N VAL A 127 7.86 4.93 -11.42
CA VAL A 127 8.55 3.66 -11.66
C VAL A 127 9.43 3.75 -12.90
N VAL A 128 8.87 4.19 -14.02
CA VAL A 128 9.60 4.37 -15.28
C VAL A 128 10.74 5.39 -15.14
N ASP A 129 10.48 6.53 -14.48
CA ASP A 129 11.46 7.63 -14.36
C ASP A 129 12.60 7.30 -13.37
N LYS A 130 12.36 6.53 -12.29
CA LYS A 130 13.31 6.33 -11.19
C LYS A 130 13.90 4.93 -11.08
N CYS A 131 13.29 3.95 -11.73
CA CYS A 131 13.69 2.55 -11.72
C CYS A 131 13.54 1.97 -13.13
N PRO A 132 14.32 2.43 -14.13
CA PRO A 132 14.12 2.02 -15.53
C PRO A 132 14.36 0.52 -15.77
N GLN A 133 15.14 -0.12 -14.91
CA GLN A 133 15.40 -1.57 -14.96
C GLN A 133 14.23 -2.40 -14.42
N LEU A 134 13.31 -1.75 -13.69
CA LEU A 134 12.21 -2.40 -13.00
C LEU A 134 11.01 -2.52 -13.95
N ARG A 135 10.42 -3.71 -14.00
CA ARG A 135 9.23 -3.95 -14.82
C ARG A 135 7.96 -3.65 -14.02
N HIS A 136 7.14 -2.74 -14.52
CA HIS A 136 5.80 -2.52 -13.97
C HIS A 136 4.81 -3.54 -14.53
N ALA A 137 4.03 -4.16 -13.64
CA ALA A 137 2.90 -5.01 -13.97
C ALA A 137 1.63 -4.46 -13.30
N GLY A 138 0.51 -4.55 -14.00
CA GLY A 138 -0.80 -4.22 -13.42
C GLY A 138 -1.31 -5.34 -12.51
N TYR A 139 -1.91 -4.99 -11.38
CA TYR A 139 -2.51 -5.98 -10.48
C TYR A 139 -3.84 -6.50 -11.06
N TYR A 140 -3.85 -7.78 -11.45
CA TYR A 140 -4.97 -8.40 -12.17
C TYR A 140 -6.28 -8.40 -11.38
N PHE A 141 -6.23 -8.62 -10.06
CA PHE A 141 -7.42 -8.65 -9.23
C PHE A 141 -8.14 -7.29 -9.20
N HIS A 142 -7.41 -6.20 -8.96
CA HIS A 142 -8.00 -4.86 -8.96
C HIS A 142 -8.49 -4.45 -10.36
N PHE A 143 -7.79 -4.87 -11.42
CA PHE A 143 -8.23 -4.68 -12.79
C PHE A 143 -9.57 -5.38 -13.09
N THR A 144 -9.66 -6.68 -12.82
CA THR A 144 -10.89 -7.46 -13.06
C THR A 144 -12.06 -6.95 -12.23
N GLN A 145 -11.79 -6.54 -10.99
CA GLN A 145 -12.81 -5.90 -10.14
C GLN A 145 -13.30 -4.58 -10.74
N ALA A 146 -12.40 -3.72 -11.23
CA ALA A 146 -12.76 -2.47 -11.91
C ALA A 146 -13.56 -2.72 -13.19
N LEU A 147 -13.13 -3.68 -14.01
CA LEU A 147 -13.82 -4.09 -15.22
C LEU A 147 -15.24 -4.59 -14.91
N TYR A 148 -15.39 -5.47 -13.92
CA TYR A 148 -16.68 -6.01 -13.52
C TYR A 148 -17.65 -4.92 -13.05
N ARG A 149 -17.17 -3.96 -12.24
CA ARG A 149 -17.98 -2.80 -11.84
C ARG A 149 -18.44 -1.99 -13.04
N ASN A 150 -17.60 -1.80 -14.06
CA ASN A 150 -17.97 -1.09 -15.27
C ASN A 150 -19.00 -1.86 -16.12
N ILE A 151 -18.83 -3.17 -16.26
CA ILE A 151 -19.82 -4.05 -16.93
C ILE A 151 -21.20 -3.92 -16.27
N GLN A 152 -21.24 -3.87 -14.94
CA GLN A 152 -22.49 -3.68 -14.20
C GLN A 152 -23.09 -2.28 -14.40
N LYS A 153 -22.26 -1.23 -14.25
CA LYS A 153 -22.68 0.17 -14.41
C LYS A 153 -23.27 0.46 -15.80
N LEU A 154 -22.69 -0.15 -16.83
CA LEU A 154 -23.15 0.00 -18.22
C LEU A 154 -24.37 -0.87 -18.55
N GLY A 155 -24.91 -1.61 -17.58
CA GLY A 155 -26.06 -2.50 -17.81
C GLY A 155 -25.74 -3.73 -18.67
N LEU A 156 -24.48 -3.94 -19.05
CA LEU A 156 -24.06 -5.02 -19.95
C LEU A 156 -24.35 -6.41 -19.37
N ARG A 157 -24.32 -6.55 -18.04
CA ARG A 157 -24.74 -7.79 -17.38
C ARG A 157 -26.21 -8.13 -17.66
N ILE A 158 -27.08 -7.12 -17.64
CA ILE A 158 -28.51 -7.28 -17.90
C ILE A 158 -28.74 -7.54 -19.39
N ALA A 159 -28.09 -6.75 -20.25
CA ALA A 159 -28.14 -6.93 -21.71
C ALA A 159 -27.72 -8.35 -22.11
N TYR A 160 -26.62 -8.86 -21.54
CA TYR A 160 -26.16 -10.24 -21.76
C TYR A 160 -27.16 -11.28 -21.25
N ARG A 161 -27.74 -11.08 -20.05
CA ARG A 161 -28.73 -12.01 -19.48
C ARG A 161 -29.99 -12.12 -20.34
N ASN A 162 -30.46 -10.99 -20.85
CA ASN A 162 -31.71 -10.86 -21.60
C ASN A 162 -31.53 -11.08 -23.11
N ASN A 163 -30.29 -11.26 -23.58
CA ASN A 163 -30.02 -11.60 -24.96
C ASN A 163 -30.59 -13.00 -25.26
N LYS A 164 -31.61 -13.07 -26.11
CA LYS A 164 -32.28 -14.32 -26.53
C LYS A 164 -31.49 -15.08 -27.59
N THR A 165 -30.58 -14.40 -28.29
CA THR A 165 -29.55 -15.00 -29.14
C THR A 165 -28.34 -15.37 -28.29
N LYS A 166 -28.52 -16.30 -27.35
CA LYS A 166 -27.37 -17.04 -26.81
C LYS A 166 -26.96 -18.04 -27.89
N ARG A 167 -25.71 -17.96 -28.34
CA ARG A 167 -25.11 -19.05 -29.12
C ARG A 167 -25.03 -20.31 -28.26
#